data_AF-A0A8S0SLA4-F1
#
_entry.id   AF-A0A8S0SLA4-F1
#
_cell.length_a   1.000
_cell.length_b   1.000
_cell.length_c   1.000
_cell.angle_alpha   90.00
_cell.angle_beta   90.00
_cell.angle_gamma   90.00
#
_symmetry.space_group_name_H-M   'P 1'
#
loop_
_entity.id
_entity.type
_entity.pdbx_description
1 polymer ?
#
loop_
_entity_poly.entity_id
_entity_poly.type
_entity_poly.pdbx_seq_one_letter_code
_entity_poly.pdbx_strand_id
1 'polypeptide(L)'
;MRMGKVGYAQCVEEYVTAANVETRKDCRLFLVYIPRSKSVRKVPHLLMLSTKKMKEMEKIDGSTIVKEQKWNLETYTEDDAKQLGDYKIPWILFRDGYENGRRLYDKFNGRTCHQCRQKTLGLRTQCSRCKGSTGMLCGDCLYIRYGENIIEANENGKSWICPVCRGICNCSKCRNKKGLPPIPCIYSKALRNGYKSVAHYLIKTHIVSISGEGETTKKV
;
A
#
# COMPACT_ATOMS: atom_id res chain seq x y z
N MET A 1 23.65 -5.99 2.04
CA MET A 1 22.63 -7.04 1.76
C MET A 1 21.49 -6.48 0.92
N ARG A 2 21.22 -7.10 -0.25
CA ARG A 2 20.13 -6.72 -1.16
C ARG A 2 18.79 -7.24 -0.62
N MET A 3 17.91 -6.37 -0.11
CA MET A 3 16.52 -6.75 0.16
C MET A 3 15.84 -7.16 -1.16
N GLY A 4 15.30 -8.38 -1.17
CA GLY A 4 14.93 -9.16 -2.34
C GLY A 4 13.98 -8.48 -3.33
N LYS A 5 14.28 -8.69 -4.62
CA LYS A 5 13.48 -8.33 -5.79
C LYS A 5 12.15 -9.11 -5.91
N VAL A 6 11.84 -9.98 -4.96
CA VAL A 6 10.78 -11.01 -5.06
C VAL A 6 9.38 -10.44 -4.80
N GLY A 7 9.24 -9.43 -3.93
CA GLY A 7 7.92 -8.95 -3.50
C GLY A 7 7.09 -8.17 -4.53
N TYR A 8 7.72 -7.59 -5.57
CA TYR A 8 6.97 -6.89 -6.62
C TYR A 8 6.49 -7.85 -7.71
N ALA A 9 7.35 -8.77 -8.17
CA ALA A 9 7.00 -9.74 -9.20
C ALA A 9 5.82 -10.64 -8.79
N GLN A 10 5.85 -11.14 -7.55
CA GLN A 10 4.79 -11.99 -7.02
C GLN A 10 3.46 -11.22 -6.85
N CYS A 11 3.54 -9.94 -6.51
CA CYS A 11 2.36 -9.08 -6.46
C CYS A 11 1.81 -8.92 -7.89
N VAL A 12 2.63 -8.59 -8.90
CA VAL A 12 2.25 -8.45 -10.33
C VAL A 12 1.53 -9.69 -10.88
N GLU A 13 2.03 -10.89 -10.61
CA GLU A 13 1.40 -12.15 -11.07
C GLU A 13 -0.02 -12.34 -10.49
N GLU A 14 -0.26 -11.96 -9.23
CA GLU A 14 -1.61 -11.99 -8.65
C GLU A 14 -2.57 -10.99 -9.34
N TYR A 15 -2.09 -9.82 -9.81
CA TYR A 15 -2.93 -8.86 -10.56
C TYR A 15 -3.27 -9.33 -11.96
N VAL A 16 -2.31 -9.88 -12.71
CA VAL A 16 -2.55 -10.38 -14.07
C VAL A 16 -3.59 -11.51 -14.03
N THR A 17 -3.48 -12.38 -13.03
CA THR A 17 -4.48 -13.44 -12.81
C THR A 17 -5.86 -12.87 -12.51
N ALA A 18 -5.96 -11.83 -11.65
CA ALA A 18 -7.24 -11.20 -11.32
C ALA A 18 -7.88 -10.41 -12.49
N ALA A 19 -7.08 -9.71 -13.30
CA ALA A 19 -7.56 -9.01 -14.49
C ALA A 19 -8.07 -9.97 -15.59
N ASN A 20 -7.50 -11.18 -15.66
CA ASN A 20 -7.98 -12.24 -16.54
C ASN A 20 -9.27 -12.93 -16.05
N VAL A 21 -9.72 -12.70 -14.81
CA VAL A 21 -11.02 -13.20 -14.32
C VAL A 21 -12.18 -12.37 -14.90
N GLU A 22 -11.96 -11.09 -15.20
CA GLU A 22 -13.00 -10.17 -15.66
C GLU A 22 -13.44 -10.40 -17.11
N THR A 23 -12.68 -11.21 -17.87
CA THR A 23 -12.97 -11.54 -19.29
C THR A 23 -13.54 -12.95 -19.52
N ARG A 24 -13.75 -13.77 -18.48
CA ARG A 24 -14.43 -15.07 -18.61
C ARG A 24 -15.84 -15.04 -18.04
N LYS A 25 -16.76 -14.45 -18.81
CA LYS A 25 -18.21 -14.71 -18.69
C LYS A 25 -18.49 -16.14 -19.19
N ASP A 26 -18.15 -17.15 -18.39
CA ASP A 26 -18.72 -18.50 -18.36
C ASP A 26 -17.75 -19.44 -17.63
N CYS A 27 -18.04 -19.74 -16.36
CA CYS A 27 -17.77 -21.07 -15.81
C CYS A 27 -18.54 -21.26 -14.50
N ARG A 28 -19.48 -22.20 -14.56
CA ARG A 28 -20.25 -22.80 -13.48
C ARG A 28 -19.34 -23.48 -12.42
N LEU A 29 -19.84 -23.51 -11.18
CA LEU A 29 -19.40 -24.28 -9.99
C LEU A 29 -18.04 -23.85 -9.38
N PHE A 30 -17.88 -23.61 -8.08
CA PHE A 30 -18.46 -24.29 -6.92
C PHE A 30 -18.97 -23.32 -5.85
N LEU A 31 -20.26 -23.41 -5.54
CA LEU A 31 -20.84 -22.93 -4.28
C LEU A 31 -20.61 -24.02 -3.23
N VAL A 32 -19.74 -23.78 -2.25
CA VAL A 32 -19.74 -24.58 -1.02
C VAL A 32 -20.69 -23.90 -0.03
N TYR A 33 -21.82 -24.56 0.17
CA TYR A 33 -22.84 -24.26 1.17
C TYR A 33 -22.28 -24.49 2.58
N ILE A 34 -22.38 -23.50 3.47
CA ILE A 34 -22.13 -23.67 4.92
C ILE A 34 -23.36 -23.12 5.68
N PRO A 35 -23.95 -23.85 6.63
CA PRO A 35 -25.25 -23.52 7.20
C PRO A 35 -25.19 -22.31 8.15
N ARG A 36 -26.28 -21.53 8.16
CA ARG A 36 -26.55 -20.49 9.16
C ARG A 36 -26.80 -21.11 10.53
N SER A 37 -26.07 -20.69 11.57
CA SER A 37 -26.55 -20.74 12.95
C SER A 37 -26.55 -19.33 13.57
N LYS A 38 -27.48 -19.10 14.49
CA LYS A 38 -27.93 -17.81 15.00
C LYS A 38 -27.12 -17.38 16.24
N SER A 39 -26.98 -16.05 16.39
CA SER A 39 -26.70 -15.31 17.62
C SER A 39 -25.30 -15.43 18.25
N VAL A 40 -24.39 -14.57 17.81
CA VAL A 40 -23.33 -13.98 18.66
C VAL A 40 -23.15 -12.53 18.21
N ARG A 41 -23.18 -11.58 19.15
CA ARG A 41 -22.95 -10.15 18.90
C ARG A 41 -21.60 -9.99 18.19
N LYS A 42 -21.59 -9.53 16.94
CA LYS A 42 -20.35 -9.38 16.15
C LYS A 42 -19.63 -8.10 16.55
N VAL A 43 -18.70 -8.24 17.48
CA VAL A 43 -17.59 -7.30 17.66
C VAL A 43 -16.80 -7.28 16.33
N PRO A 44 -16.39 -6.12 15.77
CA PRO A 44 -15.67 -6.10 14.50
C PRO A 44 -14.35 -6.89 14.60
N HIS A 45 -14.31 -7.98 13.84
CA HIS A 45 -13.18 -8.88 13.64
C HIS A 45 -12.07 -8.18 12.83
N LEU A 46 -11.37 -7.21 13.44
CA LEU A 46 -10.28 -6.47 12.78
C LEU A 46 -9.02 -6.36 13.66
N LEU A 47 -8.64 -7.46 14.30
CA LEU A 47 -7.23 -7.79 14.48
C LEU A 47 -6.98 -9.09 13.69
N MET A 48 -5.75 -9.29 13.24
CA MET A 48 -5.26 -10.43 12.43
C MET A 48 -5.05 -10.11 10.93
N LEU A 49 -4.31 -9.04 10.62
CA LEU A 49 -3.14 -9.30 9.77
C LEU A 49 -2.16 -10.05 10.66
N SER A 50 -2.25 -11.40 10.59
CA SER A 50 -1.39 -12.35 11.27
C SER A 50 0.00 -11.77 11.54
N THR A 51 0.32 -11.57 12.82
CA THR A 51 1.67 -11.49 13.31
C THR A 51 2.32 -12.86 13.08
N LYS A 52 2.64 -13.20 11.83
CA LYS A 52 3.79 -14.08 11.62
C LYS A 52 4.94 -13.31 12.24
N LYS A 53 5.34 -13.70 13.45
CA LYS A 53 6.57 -13.26 14.13
C LYS A 53 7.71 -13.46 13.13
N MET A 54 8.00 -12.46 12.31
CA MET A 54 9.16 -12.48 11.42
C MET A 54 10.35 -12.25 12.34
N LYS A 55 10.94 -13.34 12.82
CA LYS A 55 12.17 -13.31 13.62
C LYS A 55 13.30 -12.89 12.69
N GLU A 56 13.87 -11.71 12.90
CA GLU A 56 15.12 -11.33 12.25
C GLU A 56 16.24 -12.11 12.95
N MET A 57 16.88 -13.02 12.19
CA MET A 57 17.97 -13.84 12.70
C MET A 57 19.29 -13.10 12.42
N GLU A 58 19.86 -12.47 13.45
CA GLU A 58 21.23 -11.98 13.40
C GLU A 58 22.16 -13.06 13.95
N LYS A 59 23.17 -13.45 13.16
CA LYS A 59 24.26 -14.31 13.62
C LYS A 59 25.38 -13.40 14.11
N ILE A 60 25.62 -13.38 15.41
CA ILE A 60 26.80 -12.79 16.04
C ILE A 60 27.48 -13.97 16.74
N ASP A 61 28.79 -14.15 16.54
CA ASP A 61 29.65 -15.13 17.23
C ASP A 61 29.26 -16.64 17.24
N GLY A 62 28.26 -17.06 16.47
CA GLY A 62 27.77 -18.44 16.49
C GLY A 62 26.56 -18.65 17.41
N SER A 63 26.19 -17.63 18.19
CA SER A 63 24.91 -17.58 18.89
C SER A 63 23.81 -16.96 18.00
N THR A 64 22.64 -17.62 17.96
CA THR A 64 21.47 -17.09 17.25
C THR A 64 20.66 -16.23 18.22
N ILE A 65 20.78 -14.91 18.11
CA ILE A 65 19.98 -13.99 18.92
C ILE A 65 18.66 -13.75 18.18
N VAL A 66 17.55 -14.20 18.77
CA VAL A 66 16.20 -13.89 18.27
C VAL A 66 15.80 -12.52 18.82
N LYS A 67 15.90 -11.47 18.00
CA LYS A 67 15.30 -10.17 18.35
C LYS A 67 13.80 -10.24 18.08
N GLU A 68 12.98 -10.19 19.15
CA GLU A 68 11.54 -10.02 18.98
C GLU A 68 11.23 -8.60 18.51
N GLN A 69 10.86 -8.47 17.24
CA GLN A 69 10.47 -7.18 16.68
C GLN A 69 9.03 -6.86 17.09
N LYS A 70 8.88 -5.93 18.04
CA LYS A 70 7.59 -5.37 18.45
C LYS A 70 7.15 -4.30 17.43
N TRP A 71 5.91 -4.42 16.95
CA TRP A 71 5.31 -3.44 16.04
C TRP A 71 4.30 -2.56 16.79
N ASN A 72 4.20 -1.30 16.38
CA ASN A 72 3.18 -0.37 16.83
C ASN A 72 1.81 -0.77 16.28
N LEU A 73 0.75 -0.41 17.01
CA LEU A 73 -0.61 -0.55 16.52
C LEU A 73 -0.84 0.41 15.35
N GLU A 74 -1.32 -0.11 14.22
CA GLU A 74 -1.65 0.69 13.06
C GLU A 74 -2.98 1.42 13.28
N THR A 75 -2.91 2.75 13.37
CA THR A 75 -4.06 3.64 13.56
C THR A 75 -3.92 4.86 12.65
N TYR A 76 -5.05 5.45 12.30
CA TYR A 76 -5.14 6.66 11.47
C TYR A 76 -6.17 7.63 12.05
N THR A 77 -5.99 8.90 11.71
CA THR A 77 -6.91 9.98 12.06
C THR A 77 -7.81 10.34 10.87
N GLU A 78 -8.85 11.15 11.10
CA GLU A 78 -9.61 11.73 9.99
C GLU A 78 -8.75 12.65 9.10
N ASP A 79 -7.74 13.30 9.68
CA ASP A 79 -6.82 14.13 8.90
C ASP A 79 -5.96 13.31 7.95
N ASP A 80 -5.55 12.10 8.34
CA ASP A 80 -4.90 11.13 7.44
C ASP A 80 -5.84 10.72 6.29
N ALA A 81 -7.13 10.56 6.56
CA ALA A 81 -8.12 10.24 5.54
C ALA A 81 -8.30 11.38 4.53
N LYS A 82 -8.24 12.64 4.98
CA LYS A 82 -8.24 13.82 4.09
C LYS A 82 -6.99 13.89 3.19
N GLN A 83 -5.90 13.22 3.56
CA GLN A 83 -4.71 13.14 2.72
C GLN A 83 -4.82 12.11 1.59
N LEU A 84 -5.86 11.26 1.56
CA LEU A 84 -6.07 10.32 0.45
C LEU A 84 -6.27 11.07 -0.86
N GLY A 85 -5.57 10.64 -1.90
CA GLY A 85 -5.79 11.18 -3.23
C GLY A 85 -6.94 10.47 -3.95
N ASP A 86 -7.28 10.98 -5.12
CA ASP A 86 -8.27 10.38 -6.01
C ASP A 86 -7.78 10.45 -7.46
N TYR A 87 -8.54 9.85 -8.37
CA TYR A 87 -8.41 10.00 -9.81
C TYR A 87 -9.78 10.27 -10.44
N LYS A 88 -9.79 11.08 -11.50
CA LYS A 88 -10.96 11.25 -12.37
C LYS A 88 -10.98 10.15 -13.43
N ILE A 89 -9.82 9.79 -13.96
CA ILE A 89 -9.65 8.81 -15.02
C ILE A 89 -8.85 7.61 -14.48
N PRO A 90 -9.34 6.37 -14.64
CA PRO A 90 -8.60 5.19 -14.18
C PRO A 90 -7.28 5.05 -14.93
N TRP A 91 -6.26 4.55 -14.24
CA TRP A 91 -4.95 4.27 -14.82
C TRP A 91 -4.90 2.87 -15.43
N ILE A 92 -4.37 2.75 -16.65
CA ILE A 92 -4.15 1.44 -17.29
C ILE A 92 -2.82 0.87 -16.80
N LEU A 93 -2.91 -0.21 -16.02
CA LEU A 93 -1.74 -0.88 -15.46
C LEU A 93 -0.87 -1.54 -16.54
N PHE A 94 0.43 -1.61 -16.27
CA PHE A 94 1.40 -2.35 -17.09
C PHE A 94 1.56 -1.84 -18.53
N ARG A 95 1.17 -0.60 -18.79
CA ARG A 95 1.33 0.08 -20.08
C ARG A 95 2.57 0.97 -20.11
N ASP A 96 2.67 1.89 -19.16
CA ASP A 96 3.79 2.85 -19.10
C ASP A 96 5.11 2.20 -18.64
N GLY A 97 6.15 2.38 -19.45
CA GLY A 97 7.46 1.78 -19.20
C GLY A 97 7.46 0.26 -19.41
N TYR A 98 6.60 -0.23 -20.31
CA TYR A 98 6.56 -1.62 -20.79
C TYR A 98 6.61 -1.66 -22.32
N GLU A 99 7.21 -2.72 -22.86
CA GLU A 99 7.20 -3.06 -24.28
C GLU A 99 7.01 -4.58 -24.41
N ASN A 100 6.07 -5.01 -25.25
CA ASN A 100 5.76 -6.45 -25.43
C ASN A 100 5.53 -7.20 -24.10
N GLY A 101 4.83 -6.55 -23.15
CA GLY A 101 4.55 -7.09 -21.82
C GLY A 101 5.74 -7.13 -20.85
N ARG A 102 6.92 -6.64 -21.25
CA ARG A 102 8.14 -6.63 -20.43
C ARG A 102 8.47 -5.22 -19.96
N ARG A 103 8.88 -5.09 -18.69
CA ARG A 103 9.26 -3.80 -18.10
C ARG A 103 10.56 -3.28 -18.71
N LEU A 104 10.56 -2.02 -19.15
CA LEU A 104 11.71 -1.33 -19.75
C LEU A 104 12.67 -0.76 -18.69
N TYR A 105 13.59 -1.59 -18.19
CA TYR A 105 14.62 -1.15 -17.24
C TYR A 105 15.76 -0.42 -17.94
N ASP A 106 16.22 0.68 -17.35
CA ASP A 106 17.37 1.43 -17.85
C ASP A 106 18.20 1.96 -16.67
N LYS A 107 19.50 1.64 -16.65
CA LYS A 107 20.42 2.02 -15.57
C LYS A 107 20.88 3.47 -15.65
N PHE A 108 20.87 4.09 -16.83
CA PHE A 108 21.40 5.42 -17.08
C PHE A 108 20.25 6.43 -17.12
N ASN A 109 19.31 6.25 -18.05
CA ASN A 109 18.21 7.17 -18.34
C ASN A 109 16.95 6.90 -17.53
N GLY A 110 16.82 5.71 -16.94
CA GLY A 110 15.66 5.35 -16.14
C GLY A 110 15.54 6.19 -14.87
N ARG A 111 14.32 6.31 -14.34
CA ARG A 111 14.07 6.97 -13.05
C ARG A 111 13.57 5.96 -12.02
N THR A 112 14.08 6.07 -10.79
CA THR A 112 13.76 5.14 -9.71
C THR A 112 12.43 5.49 -9.06
N CYS A 113 11.50 4.53 -9.01
CA CYS A 113 10.27 4.67 -8.26
C CYS A 113 10.50 4.47 -6.75
N HIS A 114 9.96 5.33 -5.90
CA HIS A 114 10.02 5.22 -4.45
C HIS A 114 9.42 3.90 -3.91
N GLN A 115 8.29 3.46 -4.49
CA GLN A 115 7.54 2.31 -4.01
C GLN A 115 8.18 0.97 -4.43
N CYS A 116 8.33 0.71 -5.72
CA CYS A 116 8.88 -0.55 -6.22
C CYS A 116 10.41 -0.56 -6.33
N ARG A 117 11.07 0.60 -6.20
CA ARG A 117 12.53 0.79 -6.30
C ARG A 117 13.12 0.37 -7.64
N GLN A 118 12.28 0.20 -8.66
CA GLN A 118 12.70 -0.11 -10.02
C GLN A 118 13.08 1.17 -10.77
N LYS A 119 14.19 1.11 -11.51
CA LYS A 119 14.67 2.17 -12.40
C LYS A 119 14.25 1.82 -13.83
N THR A 120 13.26 2.53 -14.37
CA THR A 120 12.62 2.22 -15.67
C THR A 120 12.34 3.52 -16.44
N LEU A 121 12.10 3.41 -17.75
CA LEU A 121 11.89 4.55 -18.67
C LEU A 121 10.47 5.16 -18.64
N GLY A 122 9.54 4.61 -17.86
CA GLY A 122 8.17 5.13 -17.79
C GLY A 122 8.04 6.47 -17.06
N LEU A 123 6.85 7.04 -17.08
CA LEU A 123 6.46 8.25 -16.35
C LEU A 123 6.70 8.13 -14.84
N ARG A 124 7.20 9.23 -14.25
CA ARG A 124 7.40 9.40 -12.81
C ARG A 124 6.76 10.70 -12.34
N THR A 125 6.13 10.66 -11.19
CA THR A 125 5.65 11.87 -10.50
C THR A 125 6.81 12.76 -10.07
N GLN A 126 6.51 14.04 -9.80
CA GLN A 126 7.43 14.97 -9.16
C GLN A 126 6.72 15.75 -8.05
N CYS A 127 7.09 15.49 -6.79
CA CYS A 127 6.50 16.16 -5.63
C CYS A 127 6.96 17.61 -5.53
N SER A 128 6.04 18.54 -5.34
CA SER A 128 6.38 19.96 -5.18
C SER A 128 7.07 20.29 -3.85
N ARG A 129 6.84 19.47 -2.81
CA ARG A 129 7.45 19.65 -1.48
C ARG A 129 8.87 19.10 -1.39
N CYS A 130 9.06 17.78 -1.59
CA CYS A 130 10.39 17.19 -1.39
C CYS A 130 11.31 17.33 -2.60
N LYS A 131 10.77 17.54 -3.81
CA LYS A 131 11.46 17.71 -5.11
C LYS A 131 12.49 16.62 -5.51
N GLY A 132 12.77 15.65 -4.65
CA GLY A 132 13.73 14.57 -4.86
C GLY A 132 13.08 13.20 -5.13
N SER A 133 13.91 12.16 -5.14
CA SER A 133 13.53 10.77 -5.46
C SER A 133 12.45 10.18 -4.56
N THR A 134 12.29 10.69 -3.34
CA THR A 134 11.20 10.33 -2.41
C THR A 134 9.81 10.60 -3.00
N GLY A 135 9.68 11.63 -3.84
CA GLY A 135 8.42 12.02 -4.48
C GLY A 135 8.19 11.41 -5.85
N MET A 136 9.08 10.53 -6.33
CA MET A 136 8.98 9.91 -7.65
C MET A 136 8.30 8.54 -7.55
N LEU A 137 7.07 8.44 -8.03
CA LEU A 137 6.30 7.19 -8.11
C LEU A 137 6.01 6.89 -9.59
N CYS A 138 6.03 5.61 -9.98
CA CYS A 138 5.50 5.20 -11.29
C CYS A 138 3.98 5.09 -11.24
N GLY A 139 3.34 5.13 -12.41
CA GLY A 139 1.87 5.10 -12.53
C GLY A 139 1.23 3.92 -11.81
N ASP A 140 1.72 2.70 -12.05
CA ASP A 140 1.16 1.49 -11.43
C ASP A 140 1.20 1.56 -9.90
N CYS A 141 2.31 2.01 -9.32
CA CYS A 141 2.45 2.11 -7.88
C CYS A 141 1.58 3.23 -7.31
N LEU A 142 1.50 4.38 -7.99
CA LEU A 142 0.67 5.49 -7.56
C LEU A 142 -0.81 5.07 -7.51
N TYR A 143 -1.28 4.42 -8.58
CA TYR A 143 -2.65 3.95 -8.71
C TYR A 143 -2.98 2.85 -7.69
N ILE A 144 -2.24 1.74 -7.70
CA ILE A 144 -2.52 0.58 -6.83
C ILE A 144 -2.44 0.95 -5.35
N ARG A 145 -1.41 1.73 -4.97
CA ARG A 145 -1.09 1.95 -3.56
C ARG A 145 -1.80 3.15 -2.98
N TYR A 146 -2.09 4.16 -3.78
CA TYR A 146 -2.61 5.45 -3.30
C TYR A 146 -3.92 5.87 -3.97
N GLY A 147 -4.27 5.30 -5.12
CA GLY A 147 -5.54 5.60 -5.79
C GLY A 147 -5.49 6.94 -6.50
N GLU A 148 -4.36 7.24 -7.14
CA GLU A 148 -4.13 8.47 -7.89
C GLU A 148 -3.63 8.15 -9.29
N ASN A 149 -3.93 9.02 -10.25
CA ASN A 149 -3.46 8.92 -11.63
C ASN A 149 -2.19 9.75 -11.83
N ILE A 150 -1.19 9.18 -12.49
CA ILE A 150 0.11 9.86 -12.70
C ILE A 150 0.04 11.03 -13.68
N ILE A 151 -0.88 10.99 -14.66
CA ILE A 151 -1.11 12.09 -15.58
C ILE A 151 -1.68 13.28 -14.82
N GLU A 152 -2.77 13.05 -14.07
CA GLU A 152 -3.40 14.08 -13.23
C GLU A 152 -2.41 14.64 -12.19
N ALA A 153 -1.62 13.77 -11.54
CA ALA A 153 -0.59 14.20 -10.60
C ALA A 153 0.48 15.11 -11.23
N ASN A 154 0.90 14.81 -12.47
CA ASN A 154 1.90 15.61 -13.19
C ASN A 154 1.30 16.92 -13.73
N GLU A 155 0.06 16.90 -14.22
CA GLU A 155 -0.67 18.10 -14.67
C GLU A 155 -0.91 19.09 -13.52
N ASN A 156 -1.21 18.58 -12.33
CA ASN A 156 -1.32 19.38 -11.11
C ASN A 156 0.01 20.07 -10.72
N GLY A 157 1.14 19.57 -11.23
CA GLY A 157 2.46 20.21 -11.14
C GLY A 157 2.83 20.64 -9.73
N LYS A 158 2.89 21.96 -9.50
CA LYS A 158 3.30 22.55 -8.20
C LYS A 158 2.32 22.29 -7.05
N SER A 159 1.09 21.91 -7.34
CA SER A 159 0.08 21.61 -6.29
C SER A 159 0.14 20.16 -5.80
N TRP A 160 0.76 19.25 -6.55
CA TRP A 160 0.76 17.84 -6.18
C TRP A 160 1.83 17.51 -5.12
N ILE A 161 1.38 16.88 -4.03
CA ILE A 161 2.21 16.46 -2.89
C ILE A 161 2.21 14.93 -2.81
N CYS A 162 3.39 14.32 -2.76
CA CYS A 162 3.49 12.86 -2.75
C CYS A 162 2.96 12.24 -1.44
N PRO A 163 2.59 10.95 -1.46
CA PRO A 163 2.13 10.21 -0.27
C PRO A 163 3.11 10.23 0.92
N VAL A 164 4.42 10.35 0.67
CA VAL A 164 5.42 10.46 1.75
C VAL A 164 5.28 11.80 2.46
N CYS A 165 5.22 12.89 1.70
CA CYS A 165 5.06 14.24 2.24
C CYS A 165 3.69 14.46 2.89
N ARG A 166 2.66 13.74 2.43
CA ARG A 166 1.33 13.67 3.05
C ARG A 166 1.26 12.77 4.29
N GLY A 167 2.33 12.04 4.62
CA GLY A 167 2.34 11.14 5.77
C GLY A 167 1.64 9.80 5.56
N ILE A 168 1.05 9.52 4.39
CA ILE A 168 0.27 8.29 4.12
C ILE A 168 1.03 7.21 3.33
N CYS A 169 2.32 7.40 3.07
CA CYS A 169 3.13 6.41 2.34
C CYS A 169 3.11 5.05 3.05
N ASN A 170 2.73 4.01 2.31
CA ASN A 170 2.57 2.66 2.81
C ASN A 170 3.68 1.72 2.30
N CYS A 171 4.80 2.25 1.79
CA CYS A 171 5.96 1.44 1.40
C CYS A 171 6.64 0.82 2.62
N SER A 172 7.32 -0.32 2.45
CA SER A 172 7.92 -1.03 3.60
C SER A 172 8.94 -0.19 4.38
N LYS A 173 9.73 0.65 3.70
CA LYS A 173 10.71 1.54 4.36
C LYS A 173 10.03 2.60 5.23
N CYS A 174 8.99 3.25 4.71
CA CYS A 174 8.25 4.27 5.46
C CYS A 174 7.47 3.67 6.63
N ARG A 175 6.92 2.46 6.45
CA ARG A 175 6.24 1.74 7.52
C ARG A 175 7.17 1.29 8.63
N ASN A 176 8.33 0.72 8.28
CA ASN A 176 9.34 0.35 9.28
C ASN A 176 9.79 1.56 10.11
N LYS A 177 9.96 2.74 9.49
CA LYS A 177 10.26 3.98 10.22
C LYS A 177 9.17 4.41 11.22
N LYS A 178 7.92 4.04 10.96
CA LYS A 178 6.78 4.25 11.88
C LYS A 178 6.61 3.12 12.89
N GLY A 179 7.50 2.12 12.90
CA GLY A 179 7.33 0.91 13.68
C GLY A 179 6.12 0.09 13.24
N LEU A 180 5.75 0.13 11.95
CA LEU A 180 4.64 -0.66 11.39
C LEU A 180 5.17 -1.78 10.48
N PRO A 181 4.54 -2.97 10.48
CA PRO A 181 5.01 -4.10 9.69
C PRO A 181 4.81 -3.84 8.19
N PRO A 182 5.62 -4.43 7.29
CA PRO A 182 5.38 -4.35 5.86
C PRO A 182 3.99 -4.94 5.50
N ILE A 183 3.32 -4.32 4.53
CA ILE A 183 2.00 -4.81 4.08
C ILE A 183 2.20 -5.88 3.02
N PRO A 184 1.46 -7.02 3.09
CA PRO A 184 1.42 -7.99 2.00
C PRO A 184 0.80 -7.43 0.71
N CYS A 185 0.75 -8.21 -0.36
CA CYS A 185 0.01 -7.82 -1.56
C CYS A 185 -1.50 -7.86 -1.26
N ILE A 186 -2.11 -6.70 -0.97
CA ILE A 186 -3.53 -6.62 -0.56
C ILE A 186 -4.41 -5.78 -1.48
N TYR A 187 -3.94 -5.44 -2.69
CA TYR A 187 -4.75 -4.63 -3.60
C TYR A 187 -6.04 -5.34 -4.02
N SER A 188 -5.97 -6.62 -4.41
CA SER A 188 -7.17 -7.39 -4.76
C SER A 188 -8.14 -7.48 -3.59
N LYS A 189 -7.63 -7.54 -2.34
CA LYS A 189 -8.46 -7.45 -1.13
C LYS A 189 -9.11 -6.07 -1.01
N ALA A 190 -8.35 -4.98 -1.21
CA ALA A 190 -8.88 -3.62 -1.16
C ALA A 190 -10.02 -3.43 -2.18
N LEU A 191 -9.81 -3.84 -3.44
CA LEU A 191 -10.82 -3.76 -4.49
C LEU A 191 -12.08 -4.58 -4.17
N ARG A 192 -11.93 -5.83 -3.72
CA ARG A 192 -13.08 -6.67 -3.31
C ARG A 192 -13.90 -6.07 -2.16
N ASN A 193 -13.29 -5.21 -1.34
CA ASN A 193 -13.98 -4.49 -0.27
C ASN A 193 -14.48 -3.09 -0.71
N GLY A 194 -14.43 -2.78 -2.00
CA GLY A 194 -14.94 -1.51 -2.55
C GLY A 194 -14.01 -0.30 -2.38
N TYR A 195 -12.73 -0.50 -2.06
CA TYR A 195 -11.78 0.60 -1.90
C TYR A 195 -10.96 0.83 -3.16
N LYS A 196 -10.74 2.10 -3.52
CA LYS A 196 -9.98 2.50 -4.73
C LYS A 196 -8.51 2.06 -4.72
N SER A 197 -7.90 1.92 -3.54
CA SER A 197 -6.47 1.57 -3.41
C SER A 197 -6.13 0.96 -2.05
N VAL A 198 -4.89 0.49 -1.91
CA VAL A 198 -4.37 -0.03 -0.64
C VAL A 198 -4.41 1.02 0.47
N ALA A 199 -4.04 2.29 0.19
CA ALA A 199 -4.11 3.36 1.19
C ALA A 199 -5.54 3.63 1.64
N HIS A 200 -6.51 3.65 0.70
CA HIS A 200 -7.93 3.80 1.06
C HIS A 200 -8.40 2.71 2.00
N TYR A 201 -8.05 1.45 1.71
CA TYR A 201 -8.40 0.31 2.56
C TYR A 201 -7.79 0.47 3.96
N LEU A 202 -6.48 0.69 4.06
CA LEU A 202 -5.79 0.75 5.34
C LEU A 202 -6.29 1.90 6.21
N ILE A 203 -6.32 3.11 5.65
CA ILE A 203 -6.69 4.30 6.39
C ILE A 203 -8.13 4.19 6.88
N LYS A 204 -9.08 3.90 6.00
CA LYS A 204 -10.51 3.86 6.37
C LYS A 204 -10.88 2.71 7.30
N THR A 205 -10.13 1.61 7.31
CA THR A 205 -10.40 0.47 8.21
C THR A 205 -9.73 0.58 9.57
N HIS A 206 -8.79 1.51 9.75
CA HIS A 206 -8.06 1.70 11.02
C HIS A 206 -8.14 3.15 11.51
N ILE A 207 -9.21 3.89 11.17
CA ILE A 207 -9.48 5.21 11.76
C ILE A 207 -9.85 5.01 13.23
N VAL A 208 -9.21 5.77 14.11
CA VAL A 208 -9.61 5.90 15.52
C VAL A 208 -10.31 7.24 15.73
N SER A 209 -11.51 7.21 16.30
CA SER A 209 -12.19 8.43 16.76
C SER A 209 -11.59 8.82 18.11
N ILE A 210 -10.99 10.01 18.21
CA ILE A 210 -10.59 10.57 19.51
C ILE A 210 -11.89 11.02 20.19
N SER A 211 -12.46 10.20 21.06
CA SER A 211 -13.45 10.66 22.04
C SER A 211 -12.73 11.51 23.07
N GLY A 212 -13.00 12.82 23.08
CA GLY A 212 -12.32 13.78 23.94
C GLY A 212 -12.49 13.46 25.43
N GLU A 213 -11.38 13.26 26.12
CA GLU A 213 -11.33 13.34 27.58
C GLU A 213 -11.17 14.82 27.95
N GLY A 214 -12.28 15.43 28.34
CA GLY A 214 -12.26 16.67 29.10
C GLY A 214 -12.02 16.34 30.57
N GLU A 215 -10.87 16.74 31.10
CA GLU A 215 -10.64 16.80 32.55
C GLU A 215 -10.29 18.24 32.94
N THR A 216 -11.33 19.01 33.22
CA THR A 216 -11.22 20.30 33.89
C THR A 216 -10.83 20.07 35.35
N THR A 217 -9.55 20.18 35.67
CA THR A 217 -9.13 20.43 37.06
C THR A 217 -9.16 21.94 37.31
N LYS A 218 -10.31 22.43 37.79
CA LYS A 218 -10.35 23.70 38.53
C LYS A 218 -9.61 23.47 39.86
N LYS A 219 -8.47 24.12 40.04
CA LYS A 219 -7.95 24.43 41.38
C LYS A 219 -8.42 25.85 41.72
N VAL A 220 -9.27 25.95 42.74
CA VAL A 220 -9.41 27.12 43.61
C VAL A 220 -8.93 26.67 44.98
#